data_AF-A0A1J4JU69-F1
#
_entry.id   AF-A0A1J4JU69-F1
#
_cell.length_a   1.000
_cell.length_b   1.000
_cell.length_c   1.000
_cell.angle_alpha   90.00
_cell.angle_beta   90.00
_cell.angle_gamma   90.00
#
_symmetry.space_group_name_H-M   'P 1'
#
loop_
_entity.id
_entity.type
_entity.pdbx_description
1 polymer ?
#
loop_
_entity_poly.entity_id
_entity_poly.type
_entity_poly.pdbx_seq_one_letter_code
_entity_poly.pdbx_strand_id
1 'polypeptide(L)'
;MRKPRVPIENGVTRYLKEHKGAESNVITELFIHQDIVSSIRNEVPELLDYVNENIEQLLEFALVDVNGGHNRIMAARNISTAFSGTSQALKKQLINNGQFKKYMVNYIHQQKFCPTGSIHWGKIMSSFAIRQEFMFFNDDSLPEIIDVLIDRIDLNGFQDLLTNLLCQNLKSYNCKITKDQIFMKIAVTAADWMREYKEYKKTQNKCNNSNSEKMKMIEVVQNDSEEDGGEDHKEFMEKLFVKVHKLLSVVSAVYNDLNELDFSDENLFQIIYNITEATLAYLDQKTVFNTGIHSLTLILKCHPMIDTIYDSRSPETPPVSYLTVQKYLKNRGKRFYRELGLYDMKIKPNMSLDSDNIHTILHSFPVFWAAGMKKLAPLIFRTEGYLPSRFGITMMSKLMNMSENYPAKFKIFIKENKIIQRLMKHLPPIPNTEEDKNIPVTSLNPFMLQLAEFISIKTELTLYDFVDGECDITFKKVKSVMLDIQDKDLADRFSKFICEHVGKYNNLVSEMVYEINKI
;
A
#
# COMPACT_ATOMS: atom_id res chain seq x y z
N MET A 1 -0.71 35.70 52.00
CA MET A 1 -1.70 35.25 50.99
C MET A 1 -1.33 35.86 49.64
N ARG A 2 -1.05 35.05 48.61
CA ARG A 2 -0.82 35.59 47.25
C ARG A 2 -2.17 36.11 46.73
N LYS A 3 -2.22 37.37 46.27
CA LYS A 3 -3.40 37.91 45.59
C LYS A 3 -3.83 36.93 44.49
N PRO A 4 -5.11 36.55 44.38
CA PRO A 4 -5.57 35.74 43.27
C PRO A 4 -5.19 36.48 41.99
N ARG A 5 -4.44 35.81 41.11
CA ARG A 5 -4.15 36.35 39.78
C ARG A 5 -5.49 36.46 39.07
N VAL A 6 -5.90 37.68 38.75
CA VAL A 6 -7.03 37.92 37.86
C VAL A 6 -6.71 37.17 36.56
N PRO A 7 -7.57 36.25 36.09
CA PRO A 7 -7.34 35.59 34.81
C PRO A 7 -7.18 36.66 33.75
N ILE A 8 -6.05 36.67 33.04
CA ILE A 8 -5.89 37.52 31.87
C ILE A 8 -6.92 37.02 30.88
N GLU A 9 -7.95 37.83 30.65
CA GLU A 9 -8.98 37.54 29.65
C GLU A 9 -8.28 37.34 28.31
N ASN A 10 -8.42 36.16 27.73
CA ASN A 10 -7.81 35.88 26.44
C ASN A 10 -8.47 36.78 25.37
N GLY A 11 -7.72 37.09 24.31
CA GLY A 11 -8.21 37.99 23.26
C GLY A 11 -9.52 37.52 22.61
N VAL A 12 -9.78 36.21 22.59
CA VAL A 12 -10.99 35.61 22.02
C VAL A 12 -12.22 35.90 22.87
N THR A 13 -12.14 35.71 24.18
CA THR A 13 -13.21 36.02 25.14
C THR A 13 -13.55 37.50 25.08
N ARG A 14 -12.54 38.37 25.03
CA ARG A 14 -12.76 39.82 24.90
C ARG A 14 -13.48 40.14 23.58
N TYR A 15 -13.00 39.62 22.46
CA TYR A 15 -13.58 39.85 21.15
C TYR A 15 -15.05 39.39 21.08
N LEU A 16 -15.35 38.19 21.58
CA LEU A 16 -16.72 37.65 21.62
C LEU A 16 -17.67 38.50 22.49
N LYS A 17 -17.18 39.06 23.59
CA LYS A 17 -17.97 39.97 24.44
C LYS A 17 -18.23 41.32 23.76
N GLU A 18 -17.21 41.86 23.09
CA GLU A 18 -17.31 43.15 22.38
C GLU A 18 -18.23 43.07 21.15
N HIS A 19 -18.38 41.90 20.53
CA HIS A 19 -19.14 41.71 19.29
C HIS A 19 -20.43 40.88 19.47
N LYS A 20 -20.94 40.78 20.70
CA LYS A 20 -22.17 40.03 21.00
C LYS A 20 -23.37 40.66 20.26
N GLY A 21 -23.96 39.91 19.32
CA GLY A 21 -25.14 40.34 18.56
C GLY A 21 -24.87 40.98 17.18
N ALA A 22 -23.63 40.98 16.69
CA ALA A 22 -23.31 41.46 15.35
C ALA A 22 -23.56 40.38 14.26
N GLU A 23 -24.24 40.76 13.17
CA GLU A 23 -24.70 39.84 12.12
C GLU A 23 -23.62 39.62 11.03
N SER A 24 -23.18 38.37 10.88
CA SER A 24 -22.37 37.77 9.79
C SER A 24 -20.85 38.00 9.70
N ASN A 25 -20.28 39.19 9.96
CA ASN A 25 -18.82 39.39 9.79
C ASN A 25 -17.96 38.78 10.92
N VAL A 26 -18.58 38.50 12.06
CA VAL A 26 -17.92 37.97 13.27
C VAL A 26 -17.30 36.60 13.02
N ILE A 27 -17.94 35.72 12.23
CA ILE A 27 -17.41 34.36 11.98
C ILE A 27 -16.07 34.42 11.26
N THR A 28 -15.99 35.24 10.20
CA THR A 28 -14.75 35.36 9.43
C THR A 28 -13.70 35.97 10.34
N GLU A 29 -13.93 37.18 10.86
CA GLU A 29 -12.98 37.92 11.69
C GLU A 29 -12.47 37.15 12.90
N LEU A 30 -13.35 36.40 13.56
CA LEU A 30 -12.97 35.46 14.60
C LEU A 30 -12.04 34.42 13.97
N PHE A 31 -12.56 33.52 13.14
CA PHE A 31 -11.85 32.32 12.73
C PHE A 31 -10.66 32.52 11.77
N ILE A 32 -10.33 33.73 11.29
CA ILE A 32 -9.05 33.94 10.56
C ILE A 32 -7.85 33.74 11.47
N HIS A 33 -7.99 34.00 12.78
CA HIS A 33 -6.89 33.90 13.74
C HIS A 33 -6.62 32.45 14.17
N GLN A 34 -5.36 32.00 14.05
CA GLN A 34 -4.97 30.64 14.43
C GLN A 34 -5.13 30.37 15.94
N ASP A 35 -5.03 31.40 16.78
CA ASP A 35 -5.12 31.30 18.24
C ASP A 35 -6.47 30.78 18.75
N ILE A 36 -7.50 30.81 17.91
CA ILE A 36 -8.82 30.24 18.23
C ILE A 36 -8.76 28.73 18.33
N VAL A 37 -8.00 28.05 17.48
CA VAL A 37 -7.87 26.59 17.55
C VAL A 37 -7.28 26.19 18.91
N SER A 38 -6.27 26.91 19.40
CA SER A 38 -5.72 26.72 20.74
C SER A 38 -6.72 27.08 21.84
N SER A 39 -7.51 28.14 21.66
CA SER A 39 -8.52 28.56 22.64
C SER A 39 -9.65 27.54 22.80
N ILE A 40 -10.09 26.91 21.70
CA ILE A 40 -11.09 25.82 21.75
C ILE A 40 -10.48 24.57 22.38
N ARG A 41 -9.22 24.26 22.10
CA ARG A 41 -8.51 23.15 22.78
C ARG A 41 -8.45 23.35 24.30
N ASN A 42 -8.32 24.59 24.74
CA ASN A 42 -8.29 24.98 26.14
C ASN A 42 -9.69 25.14 26.77
N GLU A 43 -10.75 24.77 26.04
CA GLU A 43 -12.14 24.75 26.53
C GLU A 43 -12.63 26.10 27.08
N VAL A 44 -12.27 27.20 26.41
CA VAL A 44 -12.74 28.55 26.79
C VAL A 44 -14.27 28.61 26.73
N PRO A 45 -14.98 28.82 27.86
CA PRO A 45 -16.44 28.67 27.93
C PRO A 45 -17.21 29.54 26.94
N GLU A 46 -16.86 30.83 26.84
CA GLU A 46 -17.57 31.76 25.95
C GLU A 46 -17.47 31.37 24.48
N LEU A 47 -16.35 30.74 24.10
CA LEU A 47 -16.11 30.27 22.74
C LEU A 47 -16.86 28.95 22.46
N LEU A 48 -16.97 28.06 23.45
CA LEU A 48 -17.78 26.85 23.34
C LEU A 48 -19.28 27.19 23.20
N ASP A 49 -19.77 28.13 24.01
CA ASP A 49 -21.14 28.63 23.95
C ASP A 49 -21.42 29.25 22.58
N TYR A 50 -20.52 30.12 22.10
CA TYR A 50 -20.64 30.70 20.76
C TYR A 50 -20.69 29.64 19.65
N VAL A 51 -19.80 28.63 19.69
CA VAL A 51 -19.79 27.55 18.70
C VAL A 51 -21.09 26.76 18.73
N ASN A 52 -21.64 26.49 19.91
CA ASN A 52 -22.89 25.74 20.06
C ASN A 52 -24.11 26.54 19.56
N GLU A 53 -24.16 27.85 19.81
CA GLU A 53 -25.22 28.74 19.35
C GLU A 53 -25.20 28.97 17.83
N ASN A 54 -24.02 28.92 17.21
CA ASN A 54 -23.83 29.28 15.79
C ASN A 54 -23.44 28.08 14.91
N ILE A 55 -23.73 26.86 15.37
CA ILE A 55 -23.20 25.63 14.77
C ILE A 55 -23.57 25.46 13.29
N GLU A 56 -24.82 25.77 12.92
CA GLU A 56 -25.30 25.64 11.55
C GLU A 56 -24.55 26.59 10.60
N GLN A 57 -24.40 27.86 10.99
CA GLN A 57 -23.67 28.86 10.21
C GLN A 57 -22.19 28.50 10.10
N LEU A 58 -21.57 28.01 11.18
CA LEU A 58 -20.18 27.59 11.17
C LEU A 58 -19.95 26.38 10.26
N LEU A 59 -20.85 25.39 10.27
CA LEU A 59 -20.78 24.24 9.37
C LEU A 59 -21.04 24.63 7.92
N GLU A 60 -22.02 25.49 7.65
CA GLU A 60 -22.25 26.03 6.31
C GLU A 60 -21.01 26.76 5.78
N PHE A 61 -20.40 27.58 6.63
CA PHE A 61 -19.17 28.30 6.30
C PHE A 61 -18.00 27.36 6.01
N ALA A 62 -17.89 26.27 6.77
CA ALA A 62 -16.78 25.31 6.63
C ALA A 62 -16.95 24.32 5.48
N LEU A 63 -18.18 23.93 5.14
CA LEU A 63 -18.46 22.78 4.27
C LEU A 63 -18.98 23.17 2.88
N VAL A 64 -19.57 24.35 2.71
CA VAL A 64 -20.07 24.84 1.41
C VAL A 64 -18.95 25.54 0.63
N ASP A 65 -19.04 25.51 -0.69
CA ASP A 65 -18.00 26.00 -1.60
C ASP A 65 -17.55 27.44 -1.29
N VAL A 66 -16.24 27.63 -1.22
CA VAL A 66 -15.62 28.87 -0.77
C VAL A 66 -15.09 29.63 -1.97
N ASN A 67 -15.99 30.15 -2.81
CA ASN A 67 -15.64 31.19 -3.79
C ASN A 67 -15.42 32.53 -3.06
N GLY A 68 -14.44 32.56 -2.15
CA GLY A 68 -14.12 33.71 -1.32
C GLY A 68 -12.62 33.96 -1.24
N GLY A 69 -12.25 35.19 -0.87
CA GLY A 69 -10.84 35.56 -0.68
C GLY A 69 -10.13 34.73 0.39
N HIS A 70 -8.80 34.88 0.46
CA HIS A 70 -7.91 34.14 1.37
C HIS A 70 -8.42 34.00 2.82
N ASN A 71 -9.00 35.07 3.37
CA ASN A 71 -9.53 35.08 4.74
C ASN A 71 -10.68 34.09 4.95
N ARG A 72 -11.56 33.92 3.95
CA ARG A 72 -12.68 32.98 4.05
C ARG A 72 -12.19 31.53 4.06
N ILE A 73 -11.20 31.22 3.22
CA ILE A 73 -10.56 29.89 3.17
C ILE A 73 -9.88 29.58 4.51
N MET A 74 -9.15 30.56 5.07
CA MET A 74 -8.50 30.43 6.37
C MET A 74 -9.50 30.20 7.50
N ALA A 75 -10.59 30.98 7.53
CA ALA A 75 -11.66 30.81 8.52
C ALA A 75 -12.32 29.43 8.40
N ALA A 76 -12.71 28.98 7.20
CA ALA A 76 -13.29 27.65 6.98
C ALA A 76 -12.37 26.52 7.46
N ARG A 77 -11.07 26.61 7.17
CA ARG A 77 -10.05 25.66 7.64
C ARG A 77 -9.94 25.66 9.16
N ASN A 78 -9.93 26.83 9.79
CA ASN A 78 -9.82 26.95 11.25
C ASN A 78 -11.08 26.45 11.96
N ILE A 79 -12.27 26.68 11.39
CA ILE A 79 -13.52 26.11 11.86
C ILE A 79 -13.48 24.57 11.80
N SER A 80 -13.10 24.00 10.65
CA SER A 80 -12.94 22.54 10.52
C SER A 80 -11.89 21.98 11.50
N THR A 81 -10.79 22.71 11.70
CA THR A 81 -9.73 22.32 12.65
C THR A 81 -10.20 22.42 14.10
N ALA A 82 -11.04 23.39 14.44
CA ALA A 82 -11.70 23.47 15.72
C ALA A 82 -12.62 22.25 15.93
N PHE A 83 -13.56 22.01 15.03
CA PHE A 83 -14.49 20.88 15.17
C PHE A 83 -13.80 19.50 15.20
N SER A 84 -12.64 19.35 14.55
CA SER A 84 -11.86 18.09 14.55
C SER A 84 -10.83 17.98 15.68
N GLY A 85 -10.27 19.10 16.13
CA GLY A 85 -9.01 19.13 16.85
C GLY A 85 -9.10 19.16 18.37
N THR A 86 -10.29 19.31 18.95
CA THR A 86 -10.35 19.94 20.27
C THR A 86 -11.42 19.41 21.20
N SER A 87 -11.09 19.47 22.49
CA SER A 87 -11.99 19.45 23.65
C SER A 87 -12.93 18.25 23.79
N GLN A 88 -12.82 17.55 24.91
CA GLN A 88 -13.79 16.51 25.27
C GLN A 88 -15.17 17.13 25.51
N ALA A 89 -15.21 18.33 26.08
CA ALA A 89 -16.44 19.07 26.30
C ALA A 89 -17.15 19.41 24.98
N LEU A 90 -16.44 19.98 24.01
CA LEU A 90 -17.02 20.32 22.71
C LEU A 90 -17.54 19.08 21.99
N LYS A 91 -16.77 17.98 21.93
CA LYS A 91 -17.25 16.74 21.29
C LYS A 91 -18.54 16.21 21.92
N LYS A 92 -18.66 16.27 23.25
CA LYS A 92 -19.88 15.91 23.98
C LYS A 92 -21.05 16.84 23.63
N GLN A 93 -20.80 18.14 23.47
CA GLN A 93 -21.85 19.07 23.03
C GLN A 93 -22.29 18.76 21.60
N LEU A 94 -21.34 18.62 20.67
CA LEU A 94 -21.62 18.38 19.24
C LEU A 94 -22.39 17.09 19.01
N ILE A 95 -21.98 15.98 19.65
CA ILE A 95 -22.68 14.70 19.46
C ILE A 95 -24.11 14.72 20.03
N ASN A 96 -24.40 15.60 20.99
CA ASN A 96 -25.73 15.77 21.55
C ASN A 96 -26.54 16.88 20.85
N ASN A 97 -25.90 17.64 19.96
CA ASN A 97 -26.55 18.71 19.22
C ASN A 97 -27.29 18.15 17.98
N GLY A 98 -28.62 18.32 17.95
CA GLY A 98 -29.47 17.83 16.87
C GLY A 98 -29.20 18.49 15.51
N GLN A 99 -28.83 19.77 15.50
CA GLN A 99 -28.48 20.49 14.27
C GLN A 99 -27.16 19.98 13.69
N PHE A 100 -26.13 19.80 14.53
CA PHE A 100 -24.87 19.18 14.12
C PHE A 100 -25.11 17.83 13.44
N LYS A 101 -25.87 16.95 14.11
CA LYS A 101 -26.21 15.62 13.61
C LYS A 101 -26.91 15.69 12.25
N LYS A 102 -27.97 16.50 12.15
CA LYS A 102 -28.71 16.71 10.91
C LYS A 102 -27.80 17.21 9.80
N TYR A 103 -26.92 18.16 10.07
CA TYR A 103 -26.05 18.76 9.06
C TYR A 103 -25.02 17.75 8.54
N MET A 104 -24.34 17.01 9.42
CA MET A 104 -23.32 16.03 9.01
C MET A 104 -23.91 14.85 8.24
N VAL A 105 -25.13 14.41 8.58
CA VAL A 105 -25.89 13.40 7.82
C VAL A 105 -26.42 13.96 6.51
N ASN A 106 -26.93 15.19 6.47
CA ASN A 106 -27.38 15.77 5.21
C ASN A 106 -26.22 15.97 4.22
N TYR A 107 -25.02 16.25 4.73
CA TYR A 107 -23.84 16.47 3.91
C TYR A 107 -23.52 15.25 3.02
N ILE A 108 -23.55 14.03 3.55
CA ILE A 108 -23.22 12.81 2.79
C ILE A 108 -24.21 12.50 1.66
N HIS A 109 -25.43 13.03 1.73
CA HIS A 109 -26.48 12.82 0.74
C HIS A 109 -26.56 13.95 -0.29
N GLN A 110 -25.64 14.92 -0.26
CA GLN A 110 -25.60 15.99 -1.25
C GLN A 110 -25.29 15.44 -2.65
N GLN A 111 -25.89 16.04 -3.67
CA GLN A 111 -25.63 15.67 -5.06
C GLN A 111 -24.30 16.25 -5.58
N LYS A 112 -23.88 17.40 -5.03
CA LYS A 112 -22.67 18.12 -5.43
C LYS A 112 -21.84 18.42 -4.18
N PHE A 113 -20.53 18.18 -4.29
CA PHE A 113 -19.59 18.41 -3.22
C PHE A 113 -18.55 19.45 -3.65
N CYS A 114 -18.24 20.38 -2.73
CA CYS A 114 -17.01 21.16 -2.83
C CYS A 114 -15.83 20.25 -2.39
N PRO A 115 -14.74 20.14 -3.17
CA PRO A 115 -13.56 19.36 -2.78
C PRO A 115 -13.02 19.75 -1.40
N THR A 116 -12.88 21.06 -1.13
CA THR A 116 -12.41 21.58 0.17
C THR A 116 -13.40 21.27 1.28
N GLY A 117 -14.70 21.44 1.03
CA GLY A 117 -15.75 21.05 1.98
C GLY A 117 -15.67 19.57 2.35
N SER A 118 -15.40 18.69 1.38
CA SER A 118 -15.30 17.25 1.64
C SER A 118 -14.14 16.93 2.58
N ILE A 119 -12.99 17.58 2.39
CA ILE A 119 -11.81 17.44 3.27
C ILE A 119 -12.15 17.92 4.67
N HIS A 120 -12.80 19.07 4.80
CA HIS A 120 -13.21 19.61 6.09
C HIS A 120 -14.20 18.68 6.81
N TRP A 121 -15.19 18.16 6.09
CA TRP A 121 -16.16 17.20 6.63
C TRP A 121 -15.47 15.91 7.08
N GLY A 122 -14.62 15.32 6.22
CA GLY A 122 -13.88 14.10 6.53
C GLY A 122 -12.98 14.24 7.75
N LYS A 123 -12.32 15.40 7.90
CA LYS A 123 -11.49 15.73 9.07
C LYS A 123 -12.32 15.82 10.35
N ILE A 124 -13.46 16.48 10.31
CA ILE A 124 -14.39 16.57 11.45
C ILE A 124 -14.85 15.17 11.83
N MET A 125 -15.40 14.41 10.89
CA MET A 125 -15.97 13.08 11.13
C MET A 125 -14.94 12.06 11.59
N SER A 126 -13.72 12.10 11.06
CA SER A 126 -12.63 11.23 11.50
C SER A 126 -12.34 11.42 12.99
N SER A 127 -12.48 12.64 13.50
CA SER A 127 -12.28 12.90 14.93
C SER A 127 -13.34 12.26 15.85
N PHE A 128 -14.53 11.96 15.30
CA PHE A 128 -15.61 11.24 15.98
C PHE A 128 -15.50 9.72 15.79
N ALA A 129 -14.84 9.26 14.73
CA ALA A 129 -14.60 7.83 14.49
C ALA A 129 -13.57 7.22 15.45
N ILE A 130 -12.60 8.01 15.96
CA ILE A 130 -11.48 7.48 16.76
C ILE A 130 -11.93 6.94 18.14
N ARG A 131 -12.93 7.56 18.77
CA ARG A 131 -13.33 7.22 20.15
C ARG A 131 -14.74 6.68 20.21
N GLN A 132 -14.92 5.54 20.87
CA GLN A 132 -16.22 4.85 20.97
C GLN A 132 -17.31 5.73 21.59
N GLU A 133 -16.95 6.46 22.65
CA GLU A 133 -17.85 7.39 23.33
C GLU A 133 -18.38 8.53 22.44
N PHE A 134 -17.71 8.81 21.31
CA PHE A 134 -18.10 9.85 20.35
C PHE A 134 -18.42 9.30 18.97
N MET A 135 -18.59 7.98 18.83
CA MET A 135 -18.83 7.38 17.53
C MET A 135 -20.16 7.89 16.98
N PHE A 136 -20.05 8.76 15.97
CA PHE A 136 -21.18 9.51 15.45
C PHE A 136 -22.15 8.61 14.67
N PHE A 137 -21.61 7.69 13.88
CA PHE A 137 -22.37 6.67 13.17
C PHE A 137 -22.52 5.46 14.08
N ASN A 138 -23.75 5.18 14.48
CA ASN A 138 -24.07 4.00 15.29
C ASN A 138 -24.11 2.71 14.43
N ASP A 139 -24.31 1.58 15.09
CA ASP A 139 -24.27 0.25 14.47
C ASP A 139 -25.25 0.05 13.31
N ASP A 140 -26.39 0.75 13.33
CA ASP A 140 -27.43 0.63 12.30
C ASP A 140 -27.13 1.45 11.05
N SER A 141 -26.53 2.63 11.22
CA SER A 141 -26.22 3.55 10.10
C SER A 141 -24.87 3.25 9.45
N LEU A 142 -23.90 2.73 10.21
CA LEU A 142 -22.54 2.53 9.71
C LEU A 142 -22.46 1.74 8.40
N PRO A 143 -23.19 0.62 8.18
CA PRO A 143 -23.13 -0.10 6.90
C PRO A 143 -23.53 0.76 5.69
N GLU A 144 -24.58 1.57 5.81
CA GLU A 144 -25.03 2.49 4.75
C GLU A 144 -23.98 3.58 4.50
N ILE A 145 -23.40 4.12 5.57
CA ILE A 145 -22.34 5.12 5.49
C ILE A 145 -21.13 4.56 4.75
N ILE A 146 -20.70 3.34 5.05
CA ILE A 146 -19.58 2.69 4.34
C ILE A 146 -19.86 2.61 2.83
N ASP A 147 -21.08 2.29 2.43
CA ASP A 147 -21.44 2.22 1.01
C ASP A 147 -21.33 3.59 0.33
N VAL A 148 -21.76 4.66 1.01
CA VAL A 148 -21.59 6.04 0.54
C VAL A 148 -20.10 6.43 0.47
N LEU A 149 -19.29 6.06 1.46
CA LEU A 149 -17.85 6.34 1.48
C LEU A 149 -17.11 5.65 0.33
N ILE A 150 -17.50 4.42 -0.01
CA ILE A 150 -16.95 3.68 -1.13
C ILE A 150 -17.37 4.31 -2.46
N ASP A 151 -18.65 4.66 -2.63
CA ASP A 151 -19.15 5.27 -3.87
C ASP A 151 -18.50 6.64 -4.15
N ARG A 152 -18.28 7.44 -3.10
CA ARG A 152 -17.72 8.80 -3.16
C ARG A 152 -16.23 8.88 -2.83
N ILE A 153 -15.51 7.77 -3.03
CA ILE A 153 -14.09 7.67 -2.67
C ILE A 153 -13.20 8.67 -3.43
N ASP A 154 -13.66 9.23 -4.55
CA ASP A 154 -13.01 10.30 -5.29
C ASP A 154 -12.89 11.61 -4.49
N LEU A 155 -13.64 11.77 -3.40
CA LEU A 155 -13.52 12.88 -2.47
C LEU A 155 -12.54 12.55 -1.34
N ASN A 156 -11.49 13.36 -1.17
CA ASN A 156 -10.40 13.07 -0.22
C ASN A 156 -10.89 12.89 1.22
N GLY A 157 -11.85 13.69 1.69
CA GLY A 157 -12.35 13.53 3.06
C GLY A 157 -13.15 12.23 3.29
N PHE A 158 -13.76 11.68 2.25
CA PHE A 158 -14.45 10.38 2.31
C PHE A 158 -13.43 9.24 2.38
N GLN A 159 -12.38 9.33 1.57
CA GLN A 159 -11.23 8.42 1.62
C GLN A 159 -10.57 8.43 3.00
N ASP A 160 -10.26 9.61 3.55
CA ASP A 160 -9.61 9.76 4.86
C ASP A 160 -10.48 9.15 5.98
N LEU A 161 -11.79 9.40 5.96
CA LEU A 161 -12.71 8.84 6.95
C LEU A 161 -12.79 7.31 6.84
N LEU A 162 -12.88 6.76 5.62
CA LEU A 162 -12.91 5.32 5.40
C LEU A 162 -11.63 4.64 5.91
N THR A 163 -10.46 5.22 5.60
CA THR A 163 -9.17 4.76 6.13
C THR A 163 -9.15 4.80 7.66
N ASN A 164 -9.55 5.92 8.27
CA ASN A 164 -9.56 6.06 9.72
C ASN A 164 -10.47 5.04 10.40
N LEU A 165 -11.67 4.79 9.85
CA LEU A 165 -12.61 3.78 10.34
C LEU A 165 -12.00 2.37 10.28
N LEU A 166 -11.32 2.03 9.18
CA LEU A 166 -10.67 0.74 9.01
C LEU A 166 -9.43 0.57 9.92
N CYS A 167 -8.73 1.64 10.27
CA CYS A 167 -7.64 1.61 11.24
C CYS A 167 -8.16 1.45 12.70
N GLN A 168 -9.41 1.79 13.01
CA GLN A 168 -9.97 1.56 14.36
C GLN A 168 -10.31 0.09 14.63
N ASN A 169 -10.27 -0.37 15.88
CA ASN A 169 -10.68 -1.73 16.23
C ASN A 169 -12.22 -1.88 16.26
N LEU A 170 -12.90 -1.94 15.11
CA LEU A 170 -14.37 -1.98 15.02
C LEU A 170 -15.06 -3.04 15.91
N LYS A 171 -14.38 -4.16 16.25
CA LYS A 171 -14.92 -5.18 17.17
C LYS A 171 -15.19 -4.61 18.57
N SER A 172 -14.37 -3.67 19.07
CA SER A 172 -14.61 -3.05 20.38
C SER A 172 -15.83 -2.12 20.40
N TYR A 173 -16.36 -1.75 19.23
CA TYR A 173 -17.46 -0.79 19.09
C TYR A 173 -18.83 -1.45 18.96
N ASN A 174 -18.94 -2.78 19.00
CA ASN A 174 -20.17 -3.55 18.75
C ASN A 174 -20.81 -3.32 17.37
N CYS A 175 -20.05 -2.82 16.40
CA CYS A 175 -20.53 -2.56 15.05
C CYS A 175 -21.04 -3.83 14.36
N LYS A 176 -22.20 -3.73 13.69
CA LYS A 176 -22.78 -4.80 12.87
C LYS A 176 -21.91 -5.20 11.68
N ILE A 177 -21.07 -4.28 11.21
CA ILE A 177 -20.15 -4.49 10.10
C ILE A 177 -18.71 -4.68 10.61
N THR A 178 -18.06 -5.74 10.15
CA THR A 178 -16.66 -6.05 10.48
C THR A 178 -15.69 -5.42 9.47
N LYS A 179 -14.41 -5.30 9.83
CA LYS A 179 -13.36 -4.84 8.90
C LYS A 179 -13.33 -5.69 7.62
N ASP A 180 -13.41 -7.02 7.77
CA ASP A 180 -13.41 -7.94 6.63
C ASP A 180 -14.54 -7.67 5.65
N GLN A 181 -15.73 -7.36 6.16
CA GLN A 181 -16.89 -7.03 5.33
C GLN A 181 -16.67 -5.70 4.58
N ILE A 182 -16.03 -4.71 5.22
CA ILE A 182 -15.68 -3.45 4.56
C ILE A 182 -14.61 -3.69 3.49
N PHE A 183 -13.54 -4.43 3.80
CA PHE A 183 -12.51 -4.79 2.83
C PHE A 183 -13.08 -5.61 1.65
N MET A 184 -14.02 -6.51 1.92
CA MET A 184 -14.74 -7.25 0.90
C MET A 184 -15.51 -6.31 -0.02
N LYS A 185 -16.28 -5.36 0.53
CA LYS A 185 -17.00 -4.35 -0.24
C LYS A 185 -16.03 -3.54 -1.12
N ILE A 186 -14.92 -3.05 -0.56
CA ILE A 186 -13.89 -2.33 -1.31
C ILE A 186 -13.35 -3.18 -2.47
N ALA A 187 -12.99 -4.43 -2.21
CA ALA A 187 -12.43 -5.33 -3.21
C ALA A 187 -13.43 -5.63 -4.33
N VAL A 188 -14.68 -5.99 -3.98
CA VAL A 188 -15.77 -6.25 -4.93
C VAL A 188 -16.03 -5.01 -5.79
N THR A 189 -16.22 -3.84 -5.18
CA THR A 189 -16.50 -2.60 -5.93
C THR A 189 -15.35 -2.25 -6.89
N ALA A 190 -14.10 -2.36 -6.44
CA ALA A 190 -12.94 -2.14 -7.31
C ALA A 190 -12.91 -3.10 -8.51
N ALA A 191 -13.24 -4.38 -8.29
CA ALA A 191 -13.32 -5.37 -9.36
C ALA A 191 -14.49 -5.09 -10.32
N ASP A 192 -15.65 -4.72 -9.80
CA ASP A 192 -16.87 -4.45 -10.57
C ASP A 192 -16.68 -3.27 -11.51
N TRP A 193 -16.14 -2.16 -10.99
CA TRP A 193 -15.77 -1.00 -11.80
C TRP A 193 -14.78 -1.35 -12.91
N MET A 194 -13.77 -2.18 -12.61
CA MET A 194 -12.82 -2.62 -13.65
C MET A 194 -13.44 -3.61 -14.66
N ARG A 195 -14.46 -4.38 -14.26
CA ARG A 195 -15.22 -5.25 -15.17
C ARG A 195 -16.11 -4.43 -16.10
N GLU A 196 -16.86 -3.48 -15.56
CA GLU A 196 -17.69 -2.53 -16.31
C GLU A 196 -16.85 -1.80 -17.37
N TYR A 197 -15.67 -1.31 -16.98
CA TYR A 197 -14.70 -0.72 -17.90
C TYR A 197 -14.31 -1.66 -19.06
N LYS A 198 -14.02 -2.92 -18.74
CA LYS A 198 -13.59 -3.92 -19.73
C LYS A 198 -14.71 -4.25 -20.71
N GLU A 199 -15.94 -4.33 -20.24
CA GLU A 199 -17.12 -4.55 -21.08
C GLU A 199 -17.34 -3.37 -22.02
N TYR A 200 -17.24 -2.15 -21.50
CA TYR A 200 -17.29 -0.94 -22.31
C TYR A 200 -16.25 -0.93 -23.44
N LYS A 201 -14.97 -1.20 -23.13
CA LYS A 201 -13.88 -1.26 -24.13
C LYS A 201 -14.17 -2.27 -25.25
N LYS A 202 -14.76 -3.42 -24.91
CA LYS A 202 -15.15 -4.43 -25.90
C LYS A 202 -16.24 -3.90 -26.82
N THR A 203 -17.24 -3.20 -26.29
CA THR A 203 -18.31 -2.58 -27.07
C THR A 203 -17.77 -1.52 -28.01
N GLN A 204 -16.89 -0.63 -27.53
CA GLN A 204 -16.22 0.39 -28.35
C GLN A 204 -15.41 -0.22 -29.51
N ASN A 205 -14.64 -1.28 -29.25
CA ASN A 205 -13.87 -1.95 -30.30
C ASN A 205 -14.75 -2.65 -31.34
N LYS A 206 -15.91 -3.18 -30.95
CA LYS A 206 -16.88 -3.75 -31.91
C LYS A 206 -17.45 -2.66 -32.82
N CYS A 207 -17.92 -1.55 -32.25
CA CYS A 207 -18.46 -0.42 -33.03
C CYS A 207 -17.43 0.18 -33.99
N ASN A 208 -16.14 0.17 -33.62
CA ASN A 208 -15.08 0.67 -34.50
C ASN A 208 -14.78 -0.23 -35.69
N ASN A 209 -15.07 -1.53 -35.60
CA ASN A 209 -14.79 -2.51 -36.65
C ASN A 209 -15.99 -2.75 -37.60
N SER A 210 -17.21 -2.36 -37.23
CA SER A 210 -18.40 -2.46 -38.09
C SER A 210 -18.72 -1.13 -38.79
N ASN A 211 -18.07 -0.90 -39.95
CA ASN A 211 -18.39 0.24 -40.82
C ASN A 211 -19.88 0.31 -41.23
N SER A 212 -20.62 -0.82 -41.23
CA SER A 212 -22.05 -0.85 -41.57
C SER A 212 -22.99 -0.60 -40.38
N GLU A 213 -22.52 -0.72 -39.12
CA GLU A 213 -23.32 -0.38 -37.93
C GLU A 213 -23.05 1.03 -37.43
N LYS A 214 -21.84 1.59 -37.70
CA LYS A 214 -21.55 3.01 -37.49
C LYS A 214 -22.60 3.91 -38.15
N MET A 215 -23.04 3.60 -39.37
CA MET A 215 -24.06 4.39 -40.06
C MET A 215 -25.47 4.26 -39.46
N LYS A 216 -25.84 3.10 -38.91
CA LYS A 216 -27.18 2.88 -38.32
C LYS A 216 -27.30 3.33 -36.87
N MET A 217 -26.20 3.36 -36.11
CA MET A 217 -26.20 3.91 -34.74
C MET A 217 -26.11 5.43 -34.72
N ILE A 218 -25.45 6.05 -35.71
CA ILE A 218 -25.42 7.51 -35.87
C ILE A 218 -26.85 8.05 -36.11
N GLU A 219 -27.69 7.38 -36.89
CA GLU A 219 -29.10 7.79 -37.07
C GLU A 219 -30.02 7.58 -35.85
N VAL A 220 -29.68 6.67 -34.93
CA VAL A 220 -30.51 6.38 -33.74
C VAL A 220 -30.07 7.20 -32.52
N VAL A 221 -28.80 7.59 -32.43
CA VAL A 221 -28.28 8.41 -31.32
C VAL A 221 -28.35 9.91 -31.63
N GLN A 222 -28.33 10.32 -32.91
CA GLN A 222 -28.46 11.74 -33.28
C GLN A 222 -29.86 12.33 -33.07
N ASN A 223 -30.88 11.52 -32.77
CA ASN A 223 -32.24 12.04 -32.55
C ASN A 223 -32.59 12.35 -31.09
N ASP A 224 -31.75 11.99 -30.10
CA ASP A 224 -32.04 12.25 -28.67
C ASP A 224 -30.92 12.96 -27.90
N SER A 225 -29.75 13.25 -28.49
CA SER A 225 -28.70 14.05 -27.82
C SER A 225 -27.80 14.80 -28.80
N GLU A 226 -28.35 15.82 -29.46
CA GLU A 226 -27.54 16.92 -30.03
C GLU A 226 -27.10 17.85 -28.90
N GLU A 227 -26.01 17.50 -28.22
CA GLU A 227 -24.98 18.38 -27.63
C GLU A 227 -24.14 17.55 -26.63
N ASP A 228 -22.82 17.49 -26.86
CA ASP A 228 -21.77 17.12 -25.89
C ASP A 228 -21.38 15.65 -25.58
N GLY A 229 -21.84 14.65 -26.34
CA GLY A 229 -21.61 13.22 -26.01
C GLY A 229 -20.18 12.64 -26.13
N GLY A 230 -19.16 13.43 -26.48
CA GLY A 230 -17.79 12.94 -26.72
C GLY A 230 -16.80 13.16 -25.58
N GLU A 231 -16.92 14.27 -24.85
CA GLU A 231 -15.95 14.69 -23.82
C GLU A 231 -16.25 14.02 -22.46
N ASP A 232 -17.53 13.80 -22.16
CA ASP A 232 -18.02 13.13 -20.94
C ASP A 232 -17.48 11.71 -20.74
N HIS A 233 -17.17 11.00 -21.83
CA HIS A 233 -16.85 9.57 -21.77
C HIS A 233 -15.42 9.29 -21.31
N LYS A 234 -14.46 10.07 -21.81
CA LYS A 234 -13.07 9.98 -21.34
C LYS A 234 -12.98 10.42 -19.89
N GLU A 235 -13.70 11.47 -19.53
CA GLU A 235 -13.79 11.96 -18.16
C GLU A 235 -14.38 10.92 -17.20
N PHE A 236 -15.47 10.24 -17.59
CA PHE A 236 -16.04 9.15 -16.82
C PHE A 236 -15.01 8.04 -16.53
N MET A 237 -14.21 7.66 -17.53
CA MET A 237 -13.20 6.62 -17.37
C MET A 237 -12.02 7.03 -16.49
N GLU A 238 -11.55 8.27 -16.64
CA GLU A 238 -10.53 8.82 -15.76
C GLU A 238 -11.02 8.87 -14.31
N LYS A 239 -12.29 9.26 -14.09
CA LYS A 239 -12.95 9.21 -12.78
C LYS A 239 -12.99 7.79 -12.22
N LEU A 240 -13.33 6.79 -13.03
CA LEU A 240 -13.38 5.39 -12.60
C LEU A 240 -12.01 4.87 -12.16
N PHE A 241 -10.95 5.17 -12.91
CA PHE A 241 -9.58 4.79 -12.52
C PHE A 241 -9.12 5.50 -11.25
N VAL A 242 -9.44 6.79 -11.09
CA VAL A 242 -9.17 7.53 -9.86
C VAL A 242 -9.88 6.87 -8.68
N LYS A 243 -11.15 6.49 -8.83
CA LYS A 243 -11.90 5.81 -7.78
C LYS A 243 -11.28 4.46 -7.40
N VAL A 244 -10.99 3.59 -8.37
CA VAL A 244 -10.33 2.29 -8.13
C VAL A 244 -8.96 2.48 -7.47
N HIS A 245 -8.15 3.42 -7.97
CA HIS A 245 -6.86 3.75 -7.38
C HIS A 245 -6.99 4.15 -5.90
N LYS A 246 -7.97 5.00 -5.57
CA LYS A 246 -8.19 5.44 -4.19
C LYS A 246 -8.68 4.32 -3.28
N LEU A 247 -9.60 3.46 -3.75
CA LEU A 247 -9.99 2.25 -3.00
C LEU A 247 -8.79 1.36 -2.69
N LEU A 248 -7.92 1.11 -3.67
CA LEU A 248 -6.71 0.33 -3.46
C LEU A 248 -5.73 1.05 -2.52
N SER A 249 -5.67 2.38 -2.57
CA SER A 249 -4.83 3.18 -1.67
C SER A 249 -5.31 3.11 -0.22
N VAL A 250 -6.63 3.06 0.02
CA VAL A 250 -7.20 2.79 1.35
C VAL A 250 -6.71 1.44 1.88
N VAL A 251 -6.76 0.39 1.04
CA VAL A 251 -6.23 -0.92 1.43
C VAL A 251 -4.76 -0.84 1.82
N SER A 252 -3.92 -0.21 0.99
CA SER A 252 -2.50 -0.04 1.28
C SER A 252 -2.25 0.70 2.59
N ALA A 253 -2.95 1.82 2.83
CA ALA A 253 -2.80 2.64 4.03
C ALA A 253 -3.13 1.84 5.30
N VAL A 254 -4.26 1.13 5.31
CA VAL A 254 -4.73 0.39 6.49
C VAL A 254 -3.78 -0.76 6.84
N TYR A 255 -3.23 -1.46 5.85
CA TYR A 255 -2.30 -2.56 6.11
C TYR A 255 -0.93 -2.08 6.62
N ASN A 256 -0.48 -0.89 6.22
CA ASN A 256 0.75 -0.31 6.77
C ASN A 256 0.59 0.04 8.26
N ASP A 257 -0.62 0.39 8.71
CA ASP A 257 -0.88 0.81 10.08
C ASP A 257 -1.16 -0.36 11.03
N LEU A 258 -1.82 -1.42 10.56
CA LEU A 258 -2.40 -2.43 11.46
C LEU A 258 -1.47 -3.58 11.85
N ASN A 259 -0.40 -3.87 11.10
CA ASN A 259 0.51 -5.02 11.26
C ASN A 259 -0.13 -6.43 11.31
N GLU A 260 -1.38 -6.57 11.76
CA GLU A 260 -2.16 -7.79 11.82
C GLU A 260 -3.63 -7.47 11.47
N LEU A 261 -4.14 -8.11 10.42
CA LEU A 261 -5.56 -8.15 10.10
C LEU A 261 -6.00 -9.60 10.09
N ASP A 262 -6.93 -9.94 10.97
CA ASP A 262 -7.50 -11.28 11.09
C ASP A 262 -8.75 -11.37 10.22
N PHE A 263 -8.56 -11.82 8.97
CA PHE A 263 -9.67 -12.08 8.05
C PHE A 263 -10.20 -13.49 8.23
N SER A 264 -11.51 -13.66 8.08
CA SER A 264 -12.04 -15.00 7.81
C SER A 264 -11.42 -15.58 6.53
N ASP A 265 -11.15 -16.88 6.56
CA ASP A 265 -10.53 -17.63 5.47
C ASP A 265 -11.23 -17.45 4.11
N GLU A 266 -12.56 -17.43 4.11
CA GLU A 266 -13.39 -17.23 2.92
C GLU A 266 -13.27 -15.80 2.37
N ASN A 267 -13.27 -14.80 3.27
CA ASN A 267 -13.14 -13.41 2.88
C ASN A 267 -11.76 -13.11 2.30
N LEU A 268 -10.71 -13.70 2.87
CA LEU A 268 -9.33 -13.49 2.42
C LEU A 268 -9.15 -13.89 0.94
N PHE A 269 -9.67 -15.06 0.55
CA PHE A 269 -9.58 -15.51 -0.84
C PHE A 269 -10.31 -14.56 -1.79
N GLN A 270 -11.54 -14.20 -1.46
CA GLN A 270 -12.37 -13.38 -2.34
C GLN A 270 -11.86 -11.93 -2.43
N ILE A 271 -11.29 -11.38 -1.35
CA ILE A 271 -10.58 -10.08 -1.36
C ILE A 271 -9.39 -10.15 -2.31
N ILE A 272 -8.51 -11.15 -2.17
CA ILE A 272 -7.31 -11.29 -3.01
C ILE A 272 -7.70 -11.50 -4.47
N TYR A 273 -8.70 -12.34 -4.75
CA TYR A 273 -9.22 -12.56 -6.09
C TYR A 273 -9.69 -11.25 -6.73
N ASN A 274 -10.57 -10.51 -6.05
CA ASN A 274 -11.15 -9.29 -6.57
C ASN A 274 -10.10 -8.18 -6.79
N ILE A 275 -9.20 -7.97 -5.82
CA ILE A 275 -8.11 -7.00 -5.98
C ILE A 275 -7.18 -7.43 -7.12
N THR A 276 -6.87 -8.72 -7.28
CA THR A 276 -6.06 -9.23 -8.39
C THR A 276 -6.72 -8.95 -9.73
N GLU A 277 -8.01 -9.23 -9.88
CA GLU A 277 -8.72 -8.96 -11.14
C GLU A 277 -8.84 -7.46 -11.42
N ALA A 278 -9.10 -6.63 -10.41
CA ALA A 278 -9.09 -5.17 -10.57
C ALA A 278 -7.70 -4.66 -11.03
N THR A 279 -6.63 -5.16 -10.40
CA THR A 279 -5.23 -4.78 -10.71
C THR A 279 -4.83 -5.17 -12.13
N LEU A 280 -5.24 -6.35 -12.60
CA LEU A 280 -4.83 -6.90 -13.90
C LEU A 280 -5.78 -6.54 -15.04
N ALA A 281 -6.92 -5.90 -14.76
CA ALA A 281 -7.92 -5.61 -15.79
C ALA A 281 -7.40 -4.62 -16.85
N TYR A 282 -6.49 -3.71 -16.50
CA TYR A 282 -5.96 -2.74 -17.44
C TYR A 282 -4.53 -2.26 -17.12
N LEU A 283 -3.56 -2.84 -17.83
CA LEU A 283 -2.13 -2.60 -17.58
C LEU A 283 -1.64 -1.22 -18.01
N ASP A 284 -2.31 -0.57 -18.97
CA ASP A 284 -1.88 0.75 -19.44
C ASP A 284 -2.08 1.83 -18.35
N GLN A 285 -2.97 1.59 -17.38
CA GLN A 285 -3.14 2.47 -16.22
C GLN A 285 -2.14 2.09 -15.13
N LYS A 286 -0.88 2.46 -15.34
CA LYS A 286 0.25 2.16 -14.45
C LYS A 286 -0.04 2.52 -12.99
N THR A 287 -0.78 3.60 -12.73
CA THR A 287 -1.16 4.02 -11.38
C THR A 287 -2.04 2.99 -10.66
N VAL A 288 -3.12 2.50 -11.30
CA VAL A 288 -4.00 1.47 -10.72
C VAL A 288 -3.24 0.16 -10.53
N PHE A 289 -2.47 -0.24 -11.55
CA PHE A 289 -1.65 -1.45 -11.48
C PHE A 289 -0.64 -1.42 -10.33
N ASN A 290 0.14 -0.33 -10.21
CA ASN A 290 1.17 -0.21 -9.17
C ASN A 290 0.56 -0.20 -7.76
N THR A 291 -0.53 0.54 -7.56
CA THR A 291 -1.23 0.56 -6.26
C THR A 291 -1.84 -0.79 -5.95
N GLY A 292 -2.42 -1.48 -6.94
CA GLY A 292 -2.96 -2.83 -6.77
C GLY A 292 -1.90 -3.87 -6.40
N ILE A 293 -0.76 -3.87 -7.10
CA ILE A 293 0.39 -4.73 -6.76
C ILE A 293 0.92 -4.42 -5.36
N HIS A 294 0.99 -3.14 -4.98
CA HIS A 294 1.42 -2.74 -3.64
C HIS A 294 0.45 -3.25 -2.57
N SER A 295 -0.86 -3.04 -2.74
CA SER A 295 -1.89 -3.54 -1.83
C SER A 295 -1.84 -5.04 -1.68
N LEU A 296 -1.77 -5.79 -2.79
CA LEU A 296 -1.64 -7.25 -2.76
C LEU A 296 -0.37 -7.70 -2.03
N THR A 297 0.75 -7.01 -2.24
CA THR A 297 2.00 -7.32 -1.54
C THR A 297 1.87 -7.14 -0.02
N LEU A 298 1.18 -6.07 0.42
CA LEU A 298 0.94 -5.82 1.84
C LEU A 298 0.00 -6.87 2.45
N ILE A 299 -1.09 -7.21 1.75
CA ILE A 299 -2.00 -8.29 2.15
C ILE A 299 -1.22 -9.59 2.36
N LEU A 300 -0.42 -10.00 1.37
CA LEU A 300 0.37 -11.23 1.45
C LEU A 300 1.39 -11.23 2.59
N LYS A 301 1.97 -10.08 2.92
CA LYS A 301 2.90 -9.94 4.05
C LYS A 301 2.23 -10.14 5.41
N CYS A 302 1.01 -9.64 5.59
CA CYS A 302 0.22 -9.86 6.81
C CYS A 302 -0.32 -11.29 6.93
N HIS A 303 -0.30 -12.05 5.84
CA HIS A 303 -0.69 -13.45 5.78
C HIS A 303 0.50 -14.33 5.38
N PRO A 304 1.55 -14.44 6.21
CA PRO A 304 2.81 -15.09 5.84
C PRO A 304 2.63 -16.56 5.44
N MET A 305 1.58 -17.24 5.93
CA MET A 305 1.21 -18.58 5.48
C MET A 305 0.82 -18.60 3.99
N ILE A 306 0.29 -17.54 3.38
CA ILE A 306 0.06 -17.52 1.92
C ILE A 306 1.41 -17.50 1.20
N ASP A 307 2.42 -16.98 1.87
CA ASP A 307 3.69 -16.67 1.28
C ASP A 307 4.77 -17.74 1.58
N THR A 308 4.43 -18.80 2.33
CA THR A 308 5.26 -19.98 2.59
C THR A 308 5.11 -21.03 1.48
N ILE A 309 6.21 -21.73 1.16
CA ILE A 309 6.28 -22.68 0.05
C ILE A 309 5.74 -24.05 0.46
N TYR A 310 4.42 -24.20 0.63
CA TYR A 310 3.91 -25.47 1.17
C TYR A 310 4.29 -26.71 0.37
N ASP A 311 4.83 -27.69 1.09
CA ASP A 311 4.86 -29.10 0.70
C ASP A 311 3.66 -29.79 1.36
N SER A 312 2.94 -30.62 0.61
CA SER A 312 1.80 -31.40 1.12
C SER A 312 2.19 -32.42 2.19
N ARG A 313 3.48 -32.51 2.54
CA ARG A 313 4.05 -33.40 3.56
C ARG A 313 4.41 -32.68 4.87
N SER A 314 4.16 -31.38 4.99
CA SER A 314 4.35 -30.63 6.24
C SER A 314 3.31 -31.06 7.30
N PRO A 315 3.68 -31.28 8.57
CA PRO A 315 2.75 -31.65 9.63
C PRO A 315 1.75 -30.55 9.98
N GLU A 316 2.09 -29.28 9.71
CA GLU A 316 1.16 -28.16 9.77
C GLU A 316 0.55 -27.95 8.39
N THR A 317 -0.62 -28.53 8.15
CA THR A 317 -1.42 -28.21 6.97
C THR A 317 -1.97 -26.80 7.12
N PRO A 318 -1.64 -25.87 6.20
CA PRO A 318 -2.26 -24.55 6.21
C PRO A 318 -3.77 -24.66 6.04
N PRO A 319 -4.54 -23.63 6.44
CA PRO A 319 -5.96 -23.60 6.14
C PRO A 319 -6.19 -23.67 4.63
N VAL A 320 -7.28 -24.32 4.23
CA VAL A 320 -7.58 -24.61 2.80
C VAL A 320 -7.66 -23.33 1.96
N SER A 321 -8.10 -22.22 2.55
CA SER A 321 -8.12 -20.88 1.97
C SER A 321 -6.74 -20.44 1.47
N TYR A 322 -5.69 -20.58 2.28
CA TYR A 322 -4.32 -20.19 1.98
C TYR A 322 -3.76 -20.94 0.77
N LEU A 323 -3.97 -22.26 0.72
CA LEU A 323 -3.58 -23.08 -0.43
C LEU A 323 -4.35 -22.69 -1.70
N THR A 324 -5.62 -22.33 -1.54
CA THR A 324 -6.47 -21.88 -2.65
C THR A 324 -5.97 -20.56 -3.21
N VAL A 325 -5.63 -19.60 -2.35
CA VAL A 325 -5.00 -18.33 -2.74
C VAL A 325 -3.67 -18.58 -3.46
N GLN A 326 -2.77 -19.38 -2.90
CA GLN A 326 -1.48 -19.69 -3.51
C GLN A 326 -1.63 -20.28 -4.91
N LYS A 327 -2.53 -21.28 -5.06
CA LYS A 327 -2.81 -21.91 -6.36
C LYS A 327 -3.37 -20.89 -7.34
N TYR A 328 -4.31 -20.04 -6.91
CA TYR A 328 -4.87 -18.98 -7.73
C TYR A 328 -3.79 -18.00 -8.20
N LEU A 329 -3.02 -17.38 -7.30
CA LEU A 329 -1.99 -16.40 -7.65
C LEU A 329 -0.90 -17.00 -8.54
N LYS A 330 -0.47 -18.23 -8.28
CA LYS A 330 0.49 -18.93 -9.14
C LYS A 330 -0.05 -19.15 -10.55
N ASN A 331 -1.29 -19.60 -10.69
CA ASN A 331 -1.89 -19.85 -12.00
C ASN A 331 -2.18 -18.55 -12.75
N ARG A 332 -2.70 -17.53 -12.04
CA ARG A 332 -2.97 -16.21 -12.60
C ARG A 332 -1.69 -15.52 -13.02
N GLY A 333 -0.66 -15.55 -12.19
CA GLY A 333 0.68 -15.05 -12.49
C GLY A 333 1.32 -15.73 -13.69
N LYS A 334 1.20 -17.07 -13.82
CA LYS A 334 1.68 -17.79 -15.01
C LYS A 334 0.99 -17.33 -16.29
N ARG A 335 -0.33 -17.14 -16.24
CA ARG A 335 -1.08 -16.62 -17.39
C ARG A 335 -0.62 -15.20 -17.73
N PHE A 336 -0.56 -14.34 -16.73
CA PHE A 336 -0.15 -12.94 -16.87
C PHE A 336 1.27 -12.80 -17.45
N TYR A 337 2.24 -13.53 -16.91
CA TYR A 337 3.60 -13.54 -17.43
C TYR A 337 3.73 -14.13 -18.83
N ARG A 338 2.86 -15.06 -19.22
CA ARG A 338 2.79 -15.54 -20.61
C ARG A 338 2.28 -14.45 -21.55
N GLU A 339 1.24 -13.73 -21.15
CA GLU A 339 0.70 -12.58 -21.91
C GLU A 339 1.78 -11.49 -22.10
N LEU A 340 2.68 -11.31 -21.13
CA LEU A 340 3.83 -10.40 -21.23
C LEU A 340 5.07 -10.98 -21.93
N GLY A 341 5.01 -12.22 -22.43
CA GLY A 341 6.10 -12.88 -23.16
C GLY A 341 7.26 -13.39 -22.30
N LEU A 342 7.12 -13.45 -20.96
CA LEU A 342 8.19 -13.89 -20.07
C LEU A 342 8.70 -15.29 -20.43
N TYR A 343 7.81 -16.22 -20.75
CA TYR A 343 8.20 -17.62 -20.96
C TYR A 343 8.96 -17.84 -22.27
N ASP A 344 8.69 -17.03 -23.28
CA ASP A 344 9.38 -17.04 -24.57
C ASP A 344 10.71 -16.25 -24.51
N MET A 345 10.83 -15.34 -23.54
CA MET A 345 12.03 -14.55 -23.34
C MET A 345 13.22 -15.38 -22.83
N LYS A 346 14.41 -15.15 -23.39
CA LYS A 346 15.67 -15.74 -22.90
C LYS A 346 16.30 -14.82 -21.85
N ILE A 347 15.91 -15.00 -20.59
CA ILE A 347 16.43 -14.21 -19.46
C ILE A 347 17.92 -14.50 -19.25
N LYS A 348 18.72 -13.42 -19.22
CA LYS A 348 20.17 -13.44 -18.96
C LYS A 348 20.49 -12.41 -17.85
N PRO A 349 21.57 -12.60 -17.06
CA PRO A 349 21.92 -11.67 -15.99
C PRO A 349 22.01 -10.20 -16.42
N ASN A 350 22.69 -9.93 -17.55
CA ASN A 350 22.94 -8.57 -18.04
C ASN A 350 22.07 -8.22 -19.27
N MET A 351 20.83 -8.72 -19.35
CA MET A 351 19.91 -8.28 -20.40
C MET A 351 19.44 -6.84 -20.16
N SER A 352 19.07 -6.08 -21.19
CA SER A 352 18.38 -4.80 -20.97
C SER A 352 17.06 -5.05 -20.22
N LEU A 353 16.72 -4.15 -19.29
CA LEU A 353 15.47 -4.18 -18.53
C LEU A 353 14.49 -3.12 -19.04
N ASP A 354 14.84 -2.36 -20.08
CA ASP A 354 14.16 -1.12 -20.48
C ASP A 354 12.80 -1.36 -21.14
N SER A 355 12.46 -2.62 -21.44
CA SER A 355 11.14 -2.94 -21.99
C SER A 355 10.06 -2.79 -20.91
N ASP A 356 8.96 -2.11 -21.25
CA ASP A 356 7.79 -1.97 -20.36
C ASP A 356 7.31 -3.33 -19.82
N ASN A 357 7.32 -4.39 -20.63
CA ASN A 357 6.93 -5.73 -20.20
C ASN A 357 7.81 -6.26 -19.07
N ILE A 358 9.13 -6.09 -19.15
CA ILE A 358 10.05 -6.53 -18.09
C ILE A 358 9.86 -5.71 -16.82
N HIS A 359 9.69 -4.39 -16.93
CA HIS A 359 9.36 -3.56 -15.78
C HIS A 359 8.08 -4.04 -15.08
N THR A 360 7.01 -4.30 -15.84
CA THR A 360 5.74 -4.82 -15.32
C THR A 360 5.90 -6.20 -14.67
N ILE A 361 6.68 -7.10 -15.27
CA ILE A 361 6.98 -8.42 -14.71
C ILE A 361 7.73 -8.28 -13.37
N LEU A 362 8.79 -7.46 -13.32
CA LEU A 362 9.58 -7.29 -12.11
C LEU A 362 8.80 -6.59 -11.00
N HIS A 363 7.95 -5.62 -11.36
CA HIS A 363 7.12 -4.91 -10.40
C HIS A 363 6.08 -5.82 -9.74
N SER A 364 5.44 -6.69 -10.53
CA SER A 364 4.43 -7.65 -10.03
C SER A 364 5.01 -8.93 -9.43
N PHE A 365 6.34 -9.09 -9.46
CA PHE A 365 7.03 -10.25 -8.91
C PHE A 365 6.68 -10.57 -7.46
N PRO A 366 6.54 -9.60 -6.53
CA PRO A 366 6.22 -9.92 -5.15
C PRO A 366 4.90 -10.69 -4.99
N VAL A 367 3.90 -10.39 -5.82
CA VAL A 367 2.59 -11.04 -5.80
C VAL A 367 2.63 -12.37 -6.56
N PHE A 368 3.30 -12.42 -7.72
CA PHE A 368 3.33 -13.58 -8.60
C PHE A 368 4.66 -14.34 -8.55
N TRP A 369 5.34 -14.32 -7.41
CA TRP A 369 6.70 -14.86 -7.27
C TRP A 369 6.75 -16.33 -7.70
N ALA A 370 5.76 -17.13 -7.29
CA ALA A 370 5.69 -18.57 -7.58
C ALA A 370 5.56 -18.88 -9.09
N ALA A 371 5.09 -17.93 -9.89
CA ALA A 371 5.00 -18.07 -11.34
C ALA A 371 6.32 -17.74 -12.05
N GLY A 372 7.08 -16.78 -11.51
CA GLY A 372 8.25 -16.19 -12.17
C GLY A 372 9.61 -16.65 -11.62
N MET A 373 9.67 -17.15 -10.38
CA MET A 373 10.91 -17.33 -9.61
C MET A 373 12.00 -18.04 -10.40
N LYS A 374 11.72 -19.21 -10.97
CA LYS A 374 12.69 -20.00 -11.76
C LYS A 374 13.16 -19.27 -13.02
N LYS A 375 12.25 -18.57 -13.72
CA LYS A 375 12.57 -17.89 -14.99
C LYS A 375 13.36 -16.60 -14.76
N LEU A 376 13.09 -15.89 -13.68
CA LEU A 376 13.69 -14.60 -13.32
C LEU A 376 14.92 -14.71 -12.42
N ALA A 377 15.19 -15.88 -11.81
CA ALA A 377 16.40 -16.17 -11.02
C ALA A 377 17.72 -15.70 -11.65
N PRO A 378 17.95 -15.78 -12.99
CA PRO A 378 19.19 -15.28 -13.58
C PRO A 378 19.45 -13.79 -13.33
N LEU A 379 18.42 -12.99 -13.11
CA LEU A 379 18.57 -11.54 -12.92
C LEU A 379 19.28 -11.19 -11.61
N ILE A 380 19.27 -12.05 -10.59
CA ILE A 380 20.02 -11.83 -9.34
C ILE A 380 21.53 -11.67 -9.61
N PHE A 381 22.04 -12.25 -10.69
CA PHE A 381 23.48 -12.21 -11.05
C PHE A 381 23.85 -11.03 -11.96
N ARG A 382 22.95 -10.05 -12.10
CA ARG A 382 23.22 -8.84 -12.88
C ARG A 382 24.42 -8.11 -12.29
N THR A 383 25.39 -7.76 -13.14
CA THR A 383 26.63 -7.06 -12.75
C THR A 383 26.59 -5.56 -13.01
N GLU A 384 25.59 -5.07 -13.75
CA GLU A 384 25.49 -3.67 -14.17
C GLU A 384 24.05 -3.15 -14.05
N GLY A 385 23.85 -1.97 -13.49
CA GLY A 385 22.54 -1.34 -13.34
C GLY A 385 21.68 -1.94 -12.22
N TYR A 386 20.71 -1.14 -11.75
CA TYR A 386 19.91 -1.47 -10.57
C TYR A 386 18.81 -2.48 -10.88
N LEU A 387 18.75 -3.55 -10.07
CA LEU A 387 17.52 -4.34 -9.96
C LEU A 387 16.51 -3.58 -9.10
N PRO A 388 15.21 -3.63 -9.43
CA PRO A 388 14.18 -3.13 -8.53
C PRO A 388 14.32 -3.76 -7.13
N SER A 389 14.46 -2.94 -6.08
CA SER A 389 14.72 -3.40 -4.71
C SER A 389 13.69 -4.43 -4.25
N ARG A 390 12.39 -4.18 -4.50
CA ARG A 390 11.30 -5.10 -4.16
C ARG A 390 11.45 -6.48 -4.80
N PHE A 391 11.90 -6.57 -6.05
CA PHE A 391 12.15 -7.85 -6.71
C PHE A 391 13.24 -8.65 -5.98
N GLY A 392 14.39 -8.00 -5.73
CA GLY A 392 15.52 -8.64 -5.07
C GLY A 392 15.20 -9.06 -3.64
N ILE A 393 14.58 -8.17 -2.86
CA ILE A 393 14.14 -8.44 -1.47
C ILE A 393 13.19 -9.64 -1.44
N THR A 394 12.14 -9.66 -2.28
CA THR A 394 11.20 -10.78 -2.29
C THR A 394 11.89 -12.07 -2.74
N MET A 395 12.70 -12.03 -3.79
CA MET A 395 13.43 -13.20 -4.27
C MET A 395 14.33 -13.80 -3.17
N MET A 396 15.10 -12.96 -2.48
CA MET A 396 15.97 -13.38 -1.39
C MET A 396 15.16 -13.94 -0.21
N SER A 397 14.12 -13.25 0.23
CA SER A 397 13.22 -13.73 1.28
C SER A 397 12.64 -15.12 0.95
N LYS A 398 12.21 -15.34 -0.30
CA LYS A 398 11.70 -16.66 -0.74
C LYS A 398 12.77 -17.74 -0.79
N LEU A 399 13.98 -17.41 -1.23
CA LEU A 399 15.09 -18.36 -1.21
C LEU A 399 15.48 -18.74 0.22
N MET A 400 15.50 -17.77 1.13
CA MET A 400 15.80 -18.00 2.54
C MET A 400 14.75 -18.91 3.18
N ASN A 401 13.48 -18.56 3.04
CA ASN A 401 12.36 -19.37 3.52
C ASN A 401 12.36 -20.79 2.91
N MET A 402 12.67 -20.92 1.61
CA MET A 402 12.79 -22.21 0.94
C MET A 402 13.89 -23.06 1.57
N SER A 403 15.03 -22.48 1.93
CA SER A 403 16.14 -23.23 2.52
C SER A 403 15.83 -23.72 3.94
N GLU A 404 15.10 -22.91 4.72
CA GLU A 404 14.79 -23.20 6.13
C GLU A 404 13.71 -24.25 6.23
N ASN A 405 12.63 -24.07 5.46
CA ASN A 405 11.45 -24.90 5.58
C ASN A 405 11.46 -26.08 4.60
N TYR A 406 12.21 -25.97 3.48
CA TYR A 406 12.20 -26.95 2.39
C TYR A 406 13.60 -27.19 1.78
N PRO A 407 14.59 -27.63 2.59
CA PRO A 407 15.99 -27.72 2.17
C PRO A 407 16.21 -28.57 0.91
N ALA A 408 15.42 -29.63 0.70
CA ALA A 408 15.48 -30.43 -0.52
C ALA A 408 15.06 -29.64 -1.79
N LYS A 409 13.96 -28.87 -1.71
CA LYS A 409 13.50 -28.01 -2.82
C LYS A 409 14.51 -26.91 -3.10
N PHE A 410 15.09 -26.32 -2.04
CA PHE A 410 16.17 -25.34 -2.16
C PHE A 410 17.37 -25.92 -2.92
N LYS A 411 17.87 -27.11 -2.52
CA LYS A 411 18.98 -27.78 -3.24
C LYS A 411 18.67 -28.02 -4.73
N ILE A 412 17.46 -28.50 -5.04
CA ILE A 412 17.01 -28.67 -6.43
C ILE A 412 17.01 -27.32 -7.16
N PHE A 413 16.49 -26.27 -6.54
CA PHE A 413 16.45 -24.93 -7.13
C PHE A 413 17.87 -24.41 -7.42
N ILE A 414 18.81 -24.54 -6.48
CA ILE A 414 20.21 -24.14 -6.64
C ILE A 414 20.84 -24.85 -7.84
N LYS A 415 20.65 -26.17 -7.94
CA LYS A 415 21.19 -27.03 -9.01
C LYS A 415 20.58 -26.67 -10.38
N GLU A 416 19.26 -26.64 -10.48
CA GLU A 416 18.55 -26.39 -11.75
C GLU A 416 18.83 -25.00 -12.32
N ASN A 417 19.01 -24.00 -11.46
CA ASN A 417 19.28 -22.62 -11.88
C ASN A 417 20.77 -22.30 -12.00
N LYS A 418 21.66 -23.28 -11.78
CA LYS A 418 23.12 -23.13 -11.85
C LYS A 418 23.63 -21.97 -11.00
N ILE A 419 23.08 -21.82 -9.80
CA ILE A 419 23.31 -20.64 -8.94
C ILE A 419 24.79 -20.53 -8.57
N ILE A 420 25.44 -21.63 -8.16
CA ILE A 420 26.88 -21.63 -7.80
C ILE A 420 27.76 -21.24 -8.99
N GLN A 421 27.53 -21.84 -10.17
CA GLN A 421 28.32 -21.51 -11.36
C GLN A 421 28.14 -20.04 -11.76
N ARG A 422 26.94 -19.48 -11.56
CA ARG A 422 26.66 -18.07 -11.85
C ARG A 422 27.28 -17.14 -10.83
N LEU A 423 27.26 -17.47 -9.53
CA LEU A 423 27.99 -16.74 -8.51
C LEU A 423 29.47 -16.66 -8.89
N MET A 424 30.12 -17.79 -9.16
CA MET A 424 31.54 -17.82 -9.53
C MET A 424 31.86 -17.05 -10.82
N LYS A 425 30.91 -17.00 -11.77
CA LYS A 425 31.09 -16.28 -13.04
C LYS A 425 30.90 -14.77 -12.89
N HIS A 426 29.99 -14.33 -12.02
CA HIS A 426 29.51 -12.95 -11.97
C HIS A 426 29.93 -12.18 -10.72
N LEU A 427 30.39 -12.86 -9.66
CA LEU A 427 31.10 -12.21 -8.58
C LEU A 427 32.44 -11.69 -9.11
N PRO A 428 32.78 -10.43 -8.81
CA PRO A 428 34.09 -9.91 -9.18
C PRO A 428 35.18 -10.72 -8.46
N PRO A 429 36.35 -10.89 -9.08
CA PRO A 429 37.51 -11.40 -8.37
C PRO A 429 37.84 -10.46 -7.20
N ILE A 430 38.38 -11.00 -6.09
CA ILE A 430 38.94 -10.12 -5.06
C ILE A 430 39.99 -9.22 -5.67
N PRO A 431 40.03 -7.94 -5.26
CA PRO A 431 41.17 -7.11 -5.56
C PRO A 431 42.42 -7.67 -4.89
N ASN A 432 43.33 -8.24 -5.69
CA ASN A 432 44.58 -8.82 -5.21
C ASN A 432 45.72 -7.79 -5.18
N THR A 433 45.50 -6.62 -5.78
CA THR A 433 46.46 -5.50 -5.85
C THR A 433 45.82 -4.19 -5.38
N GLU A 434 46.64 -3.18 -5.05
CA GLU A 434 46.15 -1.83 -4.74
C GLU A 434 45.40 -1.19 -5.92
N GLU A 435 45.74 -1.52 -7.16
CA GLU A 435 45.07 -1.04 -8.36
C GLU A 435 43.67 -1.67 -8.52
N ASP A 436 43.51 -2.93 -8.11
CA ASP A 436 42.21 -3.61 -8.13
C ASP A 436 41.23 -3.05 -7.07
N LYS A 437 41.73 -2.37 -6.02
CA LYS A 437 40.87 -1.70 -5.02
C LYS A 437 39.99 -0.60 -5.64
N ASN A 438 40.27 -0.19 -6.88
CA ASN A 438 39.49 0.79 -7.62
C ASN A 438 38.24 0.21 -8.29
N ILE A 439 37.98 -1.11 -8.22
CA ILE A 439 36.67 -1.64 -8.64
C ILE A 439 35.62 -1.08 -7.67
N PRO A 440 34.69 -0.22 -8.12
CA PRO A 440 33.71 0.37 -7.23
C PRO A 440 32.81 -0.74 -6.71
N VAL A 441 32.97 -1.09 -5.44
CA VAL A 441 32.11 -2.06 -4.76
C VAL A 441 30.63 -1.69 -4.87
N THR A 442 30.35 -0.39 -5.05
CA THR A 442 29.04 0.19 -5.34
C THR A 442 28.41 -0.29 -6.66
N SER A 443 29.16 -0.92 -7.56
CA SER A 443 28.63 -1.52 -8.79
C SER A 443 28.12 -2.95 -8.59
N LEU A 444 28.29 -3.54 -7.39
CA LEU A 444 27.87 -4.91 -7.12
C LEU A 444 26.42 -4.99 -6.71
N ASN A 445 25.72 -5.95 -7.29
CA ASN A 445 24.35 -6.25 -6.94
C ASN A 445 24.28 -6.81 -5.51
N PRO A 446 23.65 -6.10 -4.55
CA PRO A 446 23.63 -6.51 -3.14
C PRO A 446 22.96 -7.86 -2.94
N PHE A 447 21.97 -8.20 -3.76
CA PHE A 447 21.25 -9.48 -3.65
C PHE A 447 22.13 -10.66 -4.07
N MET A 448 23.10 -10.45 -4.97
CA MET A 448 24.08 -11.48 -5.33
C MET A 448 25.02 -11.78 -4.16
N LEU A 449 25.48 -10.73 -3.47
CA LEU A 449 26.34 -10.86 -2.28
C LEU A 449 25.59 -11.54 -1.14
N GLN A 450 24.37 -11.08 -0.84
CA GLN A 450 23.50 -11.71 0.16
C GLN A 450 23.23 -13.18 -0.16
N LEU A 451 23.01 -13.53 -1.44
CA LEU A 451 22.82 -14.93 -1.84
C LEU A 451 24.09 -15.77 -1.64
N ALA A 452 25.26 -15.23 -1.95
CA ALA A 452 26.53 -15.92 -1.75
C ALA A 452 26.80 -16.19 -0.26
N GLU A 453 26.64 -15.16 0.57
CA GLU A 453 26.76 -15.24 2.02
C GLU A 453 25.75 -16.25 2.59
N PHE A 454 24.48 -16.13 2.20
CA PHE A 454 23.41 -17.00 2.69
C PHE A 454 23.65 -18.47 2.37
N ILE A 455 24.02 -18.76 1.11
CA ILE A 455 24.35 -20.12 0.69
C ILE A 455 25.51 -20.65 1.52
N SER A 456 26.54 -19.84 1.78
CA SER A 456 27.69 -20.26 2.58
C SER A 456 27.32 -20.64 4.02
N ILE A 457 26.43 -19.87 4.66
CA ILE A 457 25.99 -20.10 6.04
C ILE A 457 25.09 -21.33 6.15
N LYS A 458 24.02 -21.42 5.32
CA LYS A 458 22.99 -22.48 5.46
C LYS A 458 23.44 -23.87 5.01
N THR A 459 24.57 -24.00 4.32
CA THR A 459 25.14 -25.30 3.99
C THR A 459 25.91 -25.98 5.15
N GLU A 460 25.92 -25.45 6.38
CA GLU A 460 26.79 -25.92 7.49
C GLU A 460 28.27 -25.97 7.08
N LEU A 461 28.79 -24.81 6.70
CA LEU A 461 30.19 -24.46 6.91
C LEU A 461 30.33 -23.88 8.33
N THR A 462 30.21 -24.69 9.39
CA THR A 462 30.40 -24.20 10.77
C THR A 462 31.85 -24.40 11.25
N LEU A 463 32.57 -23.27 11.34
CA LEU A 463 33.79 -23.10 12.12
C LEU A 463 33.47 -23.13 13.63
N TYR A 464 34.04 -24.06 14.40
CA TYR A 464 34.83 -23.86 15.63
C TYR A 464 34.92 -25.10 16.54
N ASP A 465 35.98 -25.10 17.38
CA ASP A 465 36.57 -26.10 18.31
C ASP A 465 37.77 -26.89 17.69
N PHE A 466 39.07 -26.75 18.06
CA PHE A 466 39.76 -26.14 19.22
C PHE A 466 41.24 -25.71 18.90
N VAL A 467 41.73 -24.76 19.71
CA VAL A 467 43.08 -24.19 19.99
C VAL A 467 44.14 -25.30 20.29
N ASP A 468 45.45 -25.28 19.99
CA ASP A 468 46.57 -24.32 19.84
C ASP A 468 47.50 -24.74 18.66
N GLY A 469 48.12 -23.93 17.80
CA GLY A 469 48.27 -22.48 17.67
C GLY A 469 48.87 -22.18 16.28
N GLU A 470 48.40 -21.07 15.69
CA GLU A 470 48.79 -20.47 14.40
C GLU A 470 48.17 -21.07 13.11
N CYS A 471 46.86 -20.77 12.99
CA CYS A 471 46.03 -20.63 11.78
C CYS A 471 46.02 -21.80 10.78
N ASP A 472 45.36 -22.88 11.19
CA ASP A 472 44.91 -24.00 10.36
C ASP A 472 43.40 -23.89 10.07
N ILE A 473 42.97 -23.93 8.81
CA ILE A 473 41.60 -24.35 8.41
C ILE A 473 41.65 -25.10 7.06
N THR A 474 41.38 -26.42 7.11
CA THR A 474 41.38 -27.32 5.94
C THR A 474 40.09 -28.17 5.81
N PHE A 475 39.25 -27.83 4.83
CA PHE A 475 38.75 -28.66 3.70
C PHE A 475 37.96 -30.00 3.80
N LYS A 476 37.57 -30.58 4.95
CA LYS A 476 37.05 -31.98 4.95
C LYS A 476 35.53 -32.25 4.95
N LYS A 477 34.62 -31.28 5.14
CA LYS A 477 33.16 -31.56 5.16
C LYS A 477 32.31 -30.90 4.06
N VAL A 478 32.84 -29.90 3.36
CA VAL A 478 32.25 -29.36 2.11
C VAL A 478 32.18 -30.43 1.02
N LYS A 479 33.13 -31.36 1.08
CA LYS A 479 33.34 -32.43 0.11
C LYS A 479 32.18 -33.43 0.07
N SER A 480 31.51 -33.80 1.16
CA SER A 480 30.46 -34.84 1.10
C SER A 480 29.13 -34.32 0.52
N VAL A 481 28.77 -33.06 0.77
CA VAL A 481 27.52 -32.45 0.25
C VAL A 481 27.70 -31.93 -1.18
N MET A 482 28.91 -31.52 -1.57
CA MET A 482 29.21 -31.11 -2.95
C MET A 482 29.65 -32.28 -3.86
N LEU A 483 30.03 -33.43 -3.32
CA LEU A 483 30.16 -34.69 -4.09
C LEU A 483 28.80 -35.16 -4.64
N ASP A 484 27.67 -34.80 -4.00
CA ASP A 484 26.32 -35.01 -4.54
C ASP A 484 25.95 -34.05 -5.69
N ILE A 485 26.72 -32.96 -5.87
CA ILE A 485 26.58 -32.01 -7.00
C ILE A 485 27.39 -32.48 -8.24
N GLN A 486 28.11 -33.60 -8.16
CA GLN A 486 28.92 -34.20 -9.24
C GLN A 486 30.06 -33.33 -9.79
N ASP A 487 30.43 -32.22 -9.13
CA ASP A 487 31.59 -31.41 -9.54
C ASP A 487 32.42 -30.97 -8.32
N LYS A 488 33.37 -31.83 -7.98
CA LYS A 488 34.29 -31.69 -6.84
C LYS A 488 35.24 -30.49 -6.99
N ASP A 489 35.57 -30.11 -8.21
CA ASP A 489 36.51 -29.02 -8.50
C ASP A 489 35.84 -27.64 -8.39
N LEU A 490 34.55 -27.56 -8.73
CA LEU A 490 33.72 -26.38 -8.47
C LEU A 490 33.52 -26.14 -6.98
N ALA A 491 33.35 -27.22 -6.21
CA ALA A 491 33.19 -27.19 -4.77
C ALA A 491 34.40 -26.58 -4.06
N ASP A 492 35.58 -27.08 -4.42
CA ASP A 492 36.84 -26.67 -3.81
C ASP A 492 37.14 -25.18 -4.11
N ARG A 493 36.84 -24.71 -5.33
CA ARG A 493 37.00 -23.29 -5.71
C ARG A 493 36.03 -22.35 -5.01
N PHE A 494 34.75 -22.72 -4.89
CA PHE A 494 33.74 -21.88 -4.24
C PHE A 494 34.01 -21.75 -2.73
N SER A 495 34.42 -22.84 -2.07
CA SER A 495 34.74 -22.82 -0.65
C SER A 495 35.96 -21.93 -0.33
N LYS A 496 37.00 -22.00 -1.17
CA LYS A 496 38.18 -21.13 -1.05
C LYS A 496 37.81 -19.65 -1.21
N PHE A 497 36.96 -19.34 -2.19
CA PHE A 497 36.43 -18.00 -2.43
C PHE A 497 35.68 -17.46 -1.19
N ILE A 498 34.73 -18.20 -0.61
CA ILE A 498 33.99 -17.75 0.58
C ILE A 498 34.96 -17.41 1.73
N CYS A 499 35.91 -18.30 2.04
CA CYS A 499 36.84 -18.16 3.16
C CYS A 499 37.78 -16.95 3.03
N GLU A 500 38.28 -16.69 1.81
CA GLU A 500 39.17 -15.56 1.56
C GLU A 500 38.42 -14.21 1.43
N HIS A 501 37.12 -14.25 1.09
CA HIS A 501 36.39 -13.08 0.59
C HIS A 501 35.25 -12.62 1.51
N VAL A 502 34.38 -13.51 1.97
CA VAL A 502 33.18 -13.10 2.72
C VAL A 502 33.52 -12.49 4.09
N GLY A 503 34.58 -12.98 4.76
CA GLY A 503 35.06 -12.38 6.02
C GLY A 503 35.53 -10.92 5.87
N LYS A 504 36.02 -10.52 4.69
CA LYS A 504 36.40 -9.12 4.38
C LYS A 504 35.20 -8.29 3.90
N TYR A 505 34.23 -8.92 3.26
CA TYR A 505 32.98 -8.27 2.83
C TYR A 505 31.96 -8.09 3.97
N ASN A 506 32.07 -8.77 5.11
CA ASN A 506 31.10 -8.65 6.21
C ASN A 506 30.93 -7.22 6.75
N ASN A 507 32.02 -6.43 6.87
CA ASN A 507 31.90 -5.02 7.26
C ASN A 507 31.15 -4.19 6.21
N LEU A 508 31.39 -4.51 4.93
CA LEU A 508 30.86 -3.76 3.80
C LEU A 508 29.43 -4.17 3.43
N VAL A 509 29.08 -5.45 3.61
CA VAL A 509 27.71 -5.95 3.54
C VAL A 509 26.89 -5.43 4.71
N SER A 510 27.47 -5.31 5.90
CA SER A 510 26.81 -4.66 7.06
C SER A 510 26.52 -3.18 6.79
N GLU A 511 27.45 -2.44 6.18
CA GLU A 511 27.23 -1.06 5.72
C GLU A 511 26.19 -0.96 4.59
N MET A 512 26.24 -1.85 3.59
CA MET A 512 25.25 -1.88 2.51
C MET A 512 23.85 -2.29 2.98
N VAL A 513 23.73 -3.25 3.89
CA VAL A 513 22.44 -3.67 4.50
C VAL A 513 21.88 -2.54 5.36
N TYR A 514 22.74 -1.82 6.08
CA TYR A 514 22.35 -0.61 6.82
C TYR A 514 21.81 0.48 5.89
N GLU A 515 22.47 0.75 4.76
CA GLU A 515 22.02 1.74 3.77
C GLU A 515 20.78 1.28 2.96
N ILE A 516 20.64 -0.02 2.66
CA ILE A 516 19.42 -0.57 2.04
C ILE A 516 18.22 -0.48 2.98
N ASN A 517 18.41 -0.63 4.29
CA ASN A 517 17.33 -0.51 5.28
C ASN A 517 16.95 0.97 5.59
N LYS A 518 17.75 1.94 5.14
CA LYS A 518 17.39 3.38 5.19
C LYS A 518 16.49 3.83 4.04
N ILE A 519 16.45 3.09 2.93
CA ILE A 519 15.65 3.34 1.72
C ILE A 519 14.32 2.61 1.83
#